data_AF-A0A1C6IZK4-F1
#
_entry.id   AF-A0A1C6IZK4-F1
#
_cell.length_a   1.000
_cell.length_b   1.000
_cell.length_c   1.000
_cell.angle_alpha   90.00
_cell.angle_beta   90.00
_cell.angle_gamma   90.00
#
_symmetry.space_group_name_H-M   'P 1'
#
loop_
_entity.id
_entity.type
_entity.pdbx_description
1 polymer ?
#
loop_
_entity_poly.entity_id
_entity_poly.type
_entity_poly.pdbx_seq_one_letter_code
_entity_poly.pdbx_strand_id
1 'polypeptide(L)'
;MTLAAWDKGVGSCIMGAINKPALTELLGIEEPQKLAFMVAFGYPAHKAHIVPLTAETGVKYYLDENRDYCVPKRSKEEIAKYL
;
A
#
# COMPACT_ATOMS: atom_id res chain seq x y z
N MET A 1 8.53 -8.90 3.16
CA MET A 1 8.97 -8.45 1.82
C MET A 1 9.06 -6.92 1.72
N THR A 2 7.97 -6.18 1.96
CA THR A 2 7.95 -4.70 1.84
C THR A 2 8.94 -3.99 2.75
N LEU A 3 9.05 -4.39 4.03
CA LEU A 3 10.04 -3.85 4.98
C LEU A 3 11.48 -4.11 4.52
N ALA A 4 11.77 -5.32 4.06
CA ALA A 4 13.09 -5.70 3.57
C ALA A 4 13.45 -4.97 2.26
N ALA A 5 12.49 -4.73 1.38
CA ALA A 5 12.69 -3.91 0.19
C ALA A 5 13.08 -2.48 0.57
N TRP A 6 12.37 -1.89 1.55
CA TRP A 6 12.68 -0.54 2.02
C TRP A 6 14.08 -0.43 2.66
N ASP A 7 14.51 -1.44 3.42
CA ASP A 7 15.89 -1.54 3.94
C ASP A 7 16.94 -1.49 2.82
N LYS A 8 16.59 -1.93 1.61
CA LYS A 8 17.44 -1.87 0.42
C LYS A 8 17.18 -0.67 -0.50
N GLY A 9 16.42 0.33 -0.04
CA GLY A 9 16.09 1.53 -0.82
C GLY A 9 15.11 1.26 -1.97
N VAL A 10 14.39 0.13 -1.93
CA VAL A 10 13.40 -0.25 -2.93
C VAL A 10 11.99 0.00 -2.36
N GLY A 11 11.20 0.79 -3.08
CA GLY A 11 9.79 1.01 -2.80
C GLY A 11 8.95 -0.23 -3.14
N SER A 12 7.79 -0.34 -2.51
CA SER A 12 6.87 -1.44 -2.80
C SER A 12 5.40 -1.02 -2.73
N CYS A 13 4.55 -1.61 -3.56
CA CYS A 13 3.11 -1.42 -3.53
C CYS A 13 2.40 -2.78 -3.49
N ILE A 14 1.67 -3.04 -2.42
CA ILE A 14 0.82 -4.24 -2.30
C ILE A 14 -0.50 -3.95 -3.02
N MET A 15 -0.84 -4.79 -3.99
CA MET A 15 -2.02 -4.61 -4.85
C MET A 15 -3.00 -5.77 -4.64
N GLY A 16 -4.18 -5.43 -4.10
CA GLY A 16 -5.31 -6.36 -3.93
C GLY A 16 -6.46 -6.13 -4.90
N ALA A 17 -6.65 -4.88 -5.34
CA ALA A 17 -7.62 -4.51 -6.37
C ALA A 17 -7.01 -4.73 -7.76
N ILE A 18 -6.92 -6.00 -8.16
CA ILE A 18 -6.32 -6.46 -9.42
C ILE A 18 -7.25 -7.47 -10.11
N ASN A 19 -7.07 -7.67 -11.42
CA ASN A 19 -7.80 -8.70 -12.15
C ASN A 19 -7.23 -10.09 -11.83
N LYS A 20 -7.63 -10.65 -10.68
CA LYS A 20 -7.11 -11.93 -10.21
C LYS A 20 -7.33 -13.08 -11.20
N PRO A 21 -8.51 -13.27 -11.83
CA PRO A 21 -8.69 -14.36 -12.80
C PRO A 21 -7.69 -14.31 -13.97
N ALA A 22 -7.55 -13.15 -14.62
CA ALA A 22 -6.64 -13.02 -15.76
C ALA A 22 -5.16 -13.22 -15.36
N LEU A 23 -4.78 -12.76 -14.16
CA LEU A 23 -3.42 -12.93 -13.66
C LEU A 23 -3.11 -14.36 -13.21
N THR A 24 -4.08 -15.05 -12.61
CA THR A 24 -3.98 -16.47 -12.26
C THR A 24 -3.74 -17.31 -13.52
N GLU A 25 -4.50 -17.06 -14.59
CA GLU A 25 -4.31 -17.72 -15.88
C GLU A 25 -2.93 -17.40 -16.48
N LEU A 26 -2.58 -16.11 -16.58
CA LEU A 26 -1.32 -15.65 -17.15
C LEU A 26 -0.09 -16.24 -16.46
N LEU A 27 -0.15 -16.39 -15.13
CA LEU A 27 0.96 -16.89 -14.32
C LEU A 27 0.93 -18.41 -14.14
N GLY A 28 -0.06 -19.11 -14.69
CA GLY A 28 -0.20 -20.57 -14.55
C GLY A 28 -0.36 -21.02 -13.10
N ILE A 29 -1.14 -20.28 -12.30
CA ILE A 29 -1.41 -20.64 -10.90
C ILE A 29 -2.52 -21.69 -10.89
N GLU A 30 -2.21 -22.89 -10.41
CA GLU A 30 -3.10 -24.04 -10.37
C GLU A 30 -3.54 -24.38 -8.94
N GLU A 31 -4.66 -25.11 -8.78
CA GLU A 31 -5.11 -25.58 -7.46
C GLU A 31 -4.05 -26.50 -6.82
N PRO A 32 -3.83 -26.42 -5.49
CA PRO A 32 -4.62 -25.69 -4.50
C PRO A 32 -4.19 -24.21 -4.28
N GLN A 33 -3.31 -23.68 -5.13
CA GLN A 33 -2.73 -22.35 -4.95
C GLN A 33 -3.69 -21.26 -5.44
N LYS A 34 -3.66 -20.10 -4.78
CA LYS A 34 -4.53 -18.97 -5.11
C LYS A 34 -3.77 -17.66 -5.05
N LEU A 35 -4.02 -16.79 -6.03
CA LEU A 35 -3.44 -15.44 -6.05
C LEU A 35 -4.05 -14.57 -4.94
N ALA A 36 -3.28 -14.37 -3.86
CA ALA A 36 -3.68 -13.52 -2.74
C ALA A 36 -3.51 -12.03 -3.09
N PHE A 37 -2.30 -11.62 -3.45
CA PHE A 37 -1.90 -10.25 -3.76
C PHE A 37 -0.75 -10.26 -4.77
N MET A 38 -0.54 -9.12 -5.43
CA MET A 38 0.72 -8.83 -6.12
C MET A 38 1.47 -7.73 -5.38
N VAL A 39 2.80 -7.73 -5.51
CA VAL A 39 3.64 -6.67 -4.96
C VAL A 39 4.51 -6.12 -6.09
N ALA A 40 4.30 -4.85 -6.43
CA ALA A 40 5.19 -4.14 -7.34
C ALA A 40 6.41 -3.63 -6.56
N PHE A 41 7.59 -3.71 -7.17
CA PHE A 41 8.83 -3.16 -6.64
C PHE A 41 9.43 -2.15 -7.62
N GLY A 42 10.09 -1.13 -7.10
CA GLY A 42 10.78 -0.13 -7.90
C GLY A 42 11.50 0.90 -7.05
N TYR A 43 12.42 1.65 -7.64
CA TYR A 43 13.09 2.74 -6.93
C TYR A 43 12.13 3.93 -6.76
N PRO A 44 11.96 4.48 -5.54
CA PRO A 44 11.03 5.58 -5.31
C PRO A 44 11.40 6.83 -6.13
N ALA A 45 10.40 7.40 -6.82
CA ALA A 45 10.56 8.65 -7.59
C ALA A 45 9.96 9.88 -6.89
N HIS A 46 9.24 9.67 -5.79
CA HIS A 46 8.59 10.69 -4.96
C HIS A 46 8.62 10.23 -3.50
N LYS A 47 8.40 11.16 -2.57
CA LYS A 47 8.31 10.87 -1.14
C LYS A 47 6.87 10.56 -0.74
N ALA A 48 6.75 9.97 0.45
CA ALA A 48 5.46 9.73 1.09
C ALA A 48 5.53 10.19 2.55
N HIS A 49 4.47 10.86 2.98
CA HIS A 49 4.32 11.46 4.30
C HIS A 49 3.07 10.91 4.98
N ILE A 50 3.22 10.51 6.23
CA ILE A 50 2.06 10.21 7.08
C ILE A 50 1.52 11.53 7.60
N VAL A 51 0.24 11.76 7.41
CA VAL A 51 -0.46 12.95 7.93
C VAL A 51 -1.58 12.53 8.89
N PRO A 52 -1.97 13.39 9.86
CA PRO A 52 -3.13 13.11 10.69
C PRO A 52 -4.39 12.95 9.85
N LEU A 53 -5.24 11.99 10.21
CA LEU A 53 -6.58 11.89 9.64
C LEU A 53 -7.45 13.04 10.17
N THR A 54 -8.05 13.81 9.27
CA THR A 54 -9.04 14.85 9.61
C THR A 54 -10.40 14.52 9.00
N ALA A 55 -11.44 15.21 9.44
CA ALA A 55 -12.78 15.09 8.86
C ALA A 55 -12.81 15.48 7.37
N GLU A 56 -11.94 16.41 6.97
CA GLU A 56 -11.85 16.93 5.60
C GLU A 56 -11.15 15.94 4.65
N THR A 57 -10.04 15.34 5.08
CA THR A 57 -9.28 14.39 4.24
C THR A 57 -9.87 12.99 4.27
N GLY A 58 -10.49 12.60 5.39
CA GLY A 58 -10.86 11.21 5.66
C GLY A 58 -9.64 10.28 5.51
N VAL A 59 -9.86 9.09 4.94
CA VAL A 59 -8.82 8.06 4.74
C VAL A 59 -8.16 8.10 3.35
N LYS A 60 -8.60 8.98 2.45
CA LYS A 60 -8.09 9.04 1.08
C LYS A 60 -6.74 9.74 1.07
N TYR A 61 -5.75 9.13 0.43
CA TYR A 61 -4.48 9.80 0.18
C TYR A 61 -4.63 10.85 -0.92
N TYR A 62 -3.73 11.82 -0.94
CA TYR A 62 -3.68 12.87 -1.96
C TYR A 62 -2.21 13.22 -2.27
N LEU A 63 -2.01 14.02 -3.31
CA LEU A 63 -0.70 14.56 -3.67
C LEU A 63 -0.60 16.00 -3.18
N ASP A 64 0.53 16.36 -2.58
CA ASP A 64 0.81 17.75 -2.21
C ASP A 64 1.32 18.57 -3.43
N GLU A 65 1.72 19.82 -3.18
CA GLU A 65 2.24 20.72 -4.21
C GLU A 65 3.50 20.20 -4.90
N ASN A 66 4.30 19.39 -4.20
CA ASN A 66 5.50 18.74 -4.75
C ASN A 66 5.18 17.41 -5.44
N ARG A 67 3.90 17.01 -5.46
CA ARG A 67 3.42 15.71 -5.92
C ARG A 67 3.94 14.53 -5.09
N ASP A 68 4.28 14.78 -3.83
CA ASP A 68 4.57 13.74 -2.85
C ASP A 68 3.25 13.21 -2.25
N TYR A 69 3.25 11.95 -1.82
CA TYR A 69 2.05 11.31 -1.29
C TYR A 69 1.81 11.73 0.16
N CYS A 70 0.63 12.25 0.45
CA CYS A 70 0.12 12.46 1.81
C CYS A 70 -0.86 11.35 2.15
N VAL A 71 -0.55 10.54 3.17
CA VAL A 71 -1.33 9.36 3.56
C VAL A 71 -1.93 9.59 4.96
N PRO A 72 -3.23 9.89 5.06
CA PRO A 72 -3.91 10.04 6.34
C PRO A 72 -3.90 8.75 7.16
N LYS A 73 -3.52 8.86 8.44
CA LYS A 73 -3.56 7.74 9.40
C LYS A 73 -4.28 8.12 10.68
N ARG A 74 -5.02 7.14 11.23
CA ARG A 74 -5.63 7.21 12.56
C ARG A 74 -4.56 7.36 13.64
N SER A 75 -4.89 8.04 14.72
CA SER A 75 -3.98 8.16 15.86
C SER A 75 -3.88 6.84 16.62
N LYS A 76 -2.86 6.72 17.48
CA LYS A 76 -2.65 5.52 18.31
C LYS A 76 -3.80 5.32 19.29
N GLU A 77 -4.31 6.40 19.85
CA GLU A 77 -5.39 6.44 20.84
C GLU A 77 -6.73 6.01 20.22
N GLU A 78 -6.93 6.29 18.92
CA GLU A 78 -8.12 5.83 18.19
C GLU A 78 -8.10 4.31 17.98
N ILE A 79 -6.92 3.73 17.72
CA ILE A 79 -6.78 2.30 17.36
C ILE A 79 -6.53 1.38 18.57
N ALA A 80 -5.80 1.83 19.58
CA ALA A 80 -5.45 1.04 20.75
C ALA A 80 -6.43 1.36 21.89
N LYS A 81 -7.57 0.67 21.88
CA LYS A 81 -8.59 0.76 22.94
C LYS A 81 -8.46 -0.43 23.89
N TYR A 82 -8.57 -0.16 25.19
CA TYR A 82 -8.75 -1.21 26.19
C TYR A 82 -10.25 -1.53 26.29
N LEU A 83 -10.59 -2.82 26.33
CA LEU A 83 -11.95 -3.33 26.53
C LEU A 83 -12.20 -3.60 28.01
#